data_AF-A0AAV9LGL0-F1
#
_entry.id   AF-A0AAV9LGL0-F1
#
_cell.length_a   1.000
_cell.length_b   1.000
_cell.length_c   1.000
_cell.angle_alpha   90.00
_cell.angle_beta   90.00
_cell.angle_gamma   90.00
#
_symmetry.space_group_name_H-M   'P 1'
#
loop_
_entity.id
_entity.type
_entity.pdbx_description
1 polymer ?
#
loop_
_entity_poly.entity_id
_entity_poly.type
_entity_poly.pdbx_seq_one_letter_code
_entity_poly.pdbx_strand_id
1 'polypeptide(L)'
;MTPQSPKPSCHDVITGRWQPSNADQAANRLPGFGVITNIINGGLECGHGNDNRVQDRIRFYKRYCGILGVSPGNNLDCGNQWSFGNGLLVDTM
;
A
#
# COMPACT_ATOMS: atom_id res chain seq x y z
N MET A 1 1.73 12.65 6.39
CA MET A 1 1.55 12.36 7.83
C MET A 1 0.09 12.27 8.22
N THR A 2 -0.83 12.86 7.46
CA THR A 2 -2.25 12.90 7.80
C THR A 2 -2.96 11.60 7.38
N PRO A 3 -3.58 10.85 8.32
CA PRO A 3 -4.48 9.75 7.95
C PRO A 3 -5.77 10.29 7.32
N GLN A 4 -6.41 9.48 6.48
CA GLN A 4 -7.71 9.79 5.87
C GLN A 4 -8.56 8.52 5.89
N SER A 5 -9.40 8.36 6.92
CA SER A 5 -10.16 7.13 7.13
C SER A 5 -10.87 6.66 5.84
N PRO A 6 -10.76 5.38 5.46
CA PRO A 6 -10.15 4.26 6.21
C PRO A 6 -8.62 4.12 6.07
N LYS A 7 -7.97 5.00 5.31
CA LYS A 7 -6.52 4.93 5.05
C LYS A 7 -5.73 5.40 6.28
N PRO A 8 -4.74 4.61 6.75
CA PRO A 8 -3.76 5.12 7.71
C PRO A 8 -2.85 6.16 7.04
N SER A 9 -2.01 6.83 7.82
CA SER A 9 -0.98 7.66 7.23
C SER A 9 0.14 6.78 6.62
N CYS A 10 0.70 7.16 5.48
CA CYS A 10 1.86 6.46 4.91
C CYS A 10 3.04 6.37 5.89
N HIS A 11 3.15 7.34 6.78
CA HIS A 11 4.21 7.37 7.78
C HIS A 11 4.02 6.28 8.83
N ASP A 12 2.82 6.15 9.40
CA ASP A 12 2.57 5.10 10.39
C ASP A 12 2.80 3.71 9.80
N VAL A 13 2.52 3.51 8.51
CA VAL A 13 2.87 2.27 7.80
C VAL A 13 4.38 2.04 7.81
N ILE A 14 5.18 2.98 7.30
CA ILE A 14 6.62 2.74 7.10
C ILE A 14 7.41 2.72 8.41
N THR A 15 6.92 3.38 9.47
CA THR A 15 7.53 3.33 10.81
C THR A 15 7.02 2.17 11.67
N GLY A 16 6.16 1.30 11.13
CA GLY A 16 5.64 0.13 11.86
C GLY A 16 4.65 0.48 12.98
N ARG A 17 4.01 1.64 12.94
CA ARG A 17 3.01 2.10 13.93
C ARG A 17 1.58 1.70 13.54
N TRP A 18 1.34 1.50 12.25
CA TRP A 18 0.03 1.03 11.77
C TRP A 18 -0.07 -0.49 11.92
N GLN A 19 -1.09 -0.93 12.65
CA GLN A 19 -1.49 -2.32 12.74
C GLN A 19 -2.68 -2.57 11.80
N PRO A 20 -2.57 -3.47 10.81
CA PRO A 20 -3.68 -3.81 9.93
C PRO A 20 -4.87 -4.38 10.70
N SER A 21 -6.07 -3.88 10.41
CA SER A 21 -7.32 -4.45 10.91
C SER A 21 -7.59 -5.83 10.28
N ASN A 22 -8.59 -6.55 10.78
CA ASN A 22 -9.04 -7.79 10.14
C ASN A 22 -9.51 -7.56 8.69
N ALA A 23 -10.15 -6.41 8.43
CA ALA A 23 -10.57 -6.03 7.08
C ALA A 23 -9.38 -5.74 6.15
N ASP A 24 -8.29 -5.17 6.69
CA ASP A 24 -7.06 -4.97 5.93
C ASP A 24 -6.38 -6.30 5.60
N GLN A 25 -6.30 -7.20 6.57
CA GLN A 25 -5.72 -8.53 6.35
C GLN A 25 -6.51 -9.33 5.31
N ALA A 26 -7.85 -9.33 5.40
CA ALA A 26 -8.72 -9.97 4.41
C ALA A 26 -8.56 -9.37 3.00
N ALA A 27 -8.22 -8.09 2.92
CA ALA A 27 -7.94 -7.37 1.69
C ALA A 27 -6.47 -7.50 1.20
N ASN A 28 -5.66 -8.35 1.83
CA ASN A 28 -4.21 -8.47 1.61
C ASN A 28 -3.41 -7.18 1.86
N ARG A 29 -3.96 -6.20 2.56
CA ARG A 29 -3.26 -4.96 2.92
C ARG A 29 -2.38 -5.20 4.15
N LEU A 30 -1.16 -5.66 3.90
CA LEU A 30 -0.14 -5.90 4.92
C LEU A 30 0.88 -4.77 4.98
N PRO A 31 1.62 -4.59 6.10
CA PRO A 31 2.62 -3.54 6.22
C PRO A 31 3.73 -3.69 5.18
N GLY A 32 4.06 -2.59 4.51
CA GLY A 32 5.08 -2.54 3.46
C GLY A 32 4.83 -1.42 2.45
N PHE A 33 5.70 -1.32 1.45
CA PHE A 33 5.62 -0.25 0.45
C PHE A 33 4.39 -0.37 -0.47
N GLY A 34 3.88 -1.58 -0.67
CA GLY A 34 2.69 -1.84 -1.47
C GLY A 34 1.44 -1.15 -0.90
N VAL A 35 1.20 -1.23 0.41
CA VAL A 35 0.04 -0.55 1.01
C VAL A 35 0.19 0.97 1.00
N ILE A 36 1.41 1.50 1.00
CA ILE A 36 1.66 2.94 0.78
C ILE A 36 1.23 3.37 -0.62
N THR A 37 1.53 2.55 -1.64
CA THR A 37 1.03 2.77 -3.01
C THR A 37 -0.50 2.72 -3.04
N ASN A 38 -1.11 1.77 -2.32
CA ASN A 38 -2.57 1.66 -2.18
C ASN A 38 -3.21 2.91 -1.53
N ILE A 39 -2.57 3.47 -0.49
CA ILE A 39 -3.02 4.72 0.15
C ILE A 39 -3.01 5.89 -0.86
N ILE A 40 -1.93 6.01 -1.64
CA ILE A 40 -1.71 7.11 -2.59
C ILE A 40 -2.68 7.04 -3.77
N ASN A 41 -2.78 5.91 -4.47
CA ASN A 41 -3.58 5.79 -5.70
C ASN A 41 -4.14 4.38 -5.95
N GLY A 42 -4.44 3.64 -4.89
CA GLY A 42 -4.83 2.23 -5.01
C GLY A 42 -6.08 1.97 -5.83
N GLY A 43 -6.99 2.95 -5.97
CA GLY A 43 -8.19 2.80 -6.81
C GLY A 43 -7.87 2.61 -8.30
N LEU A 44 -6.70 3.10 -8.73
CA LEU A 44 -6.25 2.97 -10.11
C LEU A 44 -5.12 1.95 -10.27
N GLU A 45 -4.33 1.71 -9.23
CA GLU A 45 -3.04 1.01 -9.34
C GLU A 45 -3.01 -0.36 -8.63
N CYS A 46 -3.96 -0.69 -7.77
CA CYS A 46 -3.92 -1.90 -6.94
C CYS A 46 -5.12 -2.82 -7.18
N GLY A 47 -4.95 -4.12 -6.86
CA GLY A 47 -6.03 -5.11 -6.86
C GLY A 47 -6.38 -5.71 -8.22
N HIS A 48 -5.58 -5.45 -9.25
CA HIS A 48 -5.80 -5.94 -10.62
C HIS A 48 -4.54 -6.56 -11.24
N GLY A 49 -3.63 -7.06 -10.39
CA GLY A 49 -2.40 -7.71 -10.80
C GLY A 49 -1.28 -6.72 -11.12
N ASN A 50 -0.50 -7.00 -12.17
CA ASN A 50 0.69 -6.23 -12.50
C ASN A 50 0.34 -4.87 -13.12
N ASP A 51 0.90 -3.80 -12.58
CA ASP A 51 0.73 -2.43 -13.08
C ASP A 51 2.09 -1.73 -13.23
N ASN A 52 2.36 -1.18 -14.41
CA ASN A 52 3.63 -0.51 -14.71
C ASN A 52 3.91 0.70 -13.81
N ARG A 53 2.87 1.40 -13.34
CA ARG A 53 2.99 2.53 -12.41
C ARG A 53 3.47 2.05 -11.04
N VAL A 54 2.93 0.92 -10.57
CA VAL A 54 3.38 0.29 -9.32
C VAL A 54 4.84 -0.19 -9.45
N GLN A 55 5.19 -0.82 -10.57
CA GLN A 55 6.58 -1.25 -10.82
C GLN A 55 7.57 -0.06 -10.85
N ASP A 56 7.16 1.08 -11.39
CA ASP A 56 7.99 2.29 -11.40
C ASP A 56 8.21 2.84 -9.97
N ARG A 57 7.14 2.90 -9.15
CA ARG A 57 7.26 3.25 -7.72
C ARG A 57 8.22 2.32 -6.98
N ILE A 58 8.09 1.01 -7.18
CA ILE A 58 8.97 0.00 -6.56
C ILE A 58 10.43 0.19 -7.00
N ARG A 59 10.66 0.52 -8.28
CA ARG A 59 12.01 0.76 -8.82
C ARG A 59 12.69 1.94 -8.14
N PHE A 60 12.00 3.08 -8.00
CA PHE A 60 12.54 4.23 -7.29
C PHE A 60 12.81 3.90 -5.82
N TYR A 61 11.87 3.24 -5.15
CA TYR A 61 12.02 2.84 -3.75
C TYR A 61 13.25 1.94 -3.56
N LYS A 62 13.40 0.88 -4.36
CA LYS A 62 14.57 -0.02 -4.32
C LYS A 62 15.88 0.71 -4.58
N ARG A 63 15.92 1.64 -5.56
CA ARG A 63 17.11 2.44 -5.85
C ARG A 63 17.52 3.27 -4.63
N TYR A 64 16.58 3.94 -3.98
CA TYR A 64 16.88 4.77 -2.81
C TYR A 64 17.26 3.95 -1.59
N CYS A 65 16.61 2.81 -1.35
CA CYS A 65 17.04 1.86 -0.32
C CYS A 65 18.49 1.40 -0.54
N GLY A 66 18.87 1.10 -1.79
CA GLY A 66 20.24 0.73 -2.15
C GLY A 66 21.26 1.84 -1.88
N ILE A 67 20.95 3.09 -2.24
CA ILE A 67 21.80 4.26 -1.96
C ILE A 67 21.97 4.47 -0.45
N LEU A 68 20.90 4.27 0.32
CA LEU A 68 20.89 4.47 1.77
C LEU A 68 21.43 3.26 2.57
N GLY A 69 21.74 2.14 1.91
CA GLY A 69 22.23 0.93 2.58
C GLY A 69 21.20 0.24 3.47
N VAL A 70 19.90 0.39 3.17
CA VAL A 70 18.81 -0.21 3.95
C VAL A 70 18.04 -1.24 3.13
N SER A 71 17.47 -2.24 3.79
CA SER A 71 16.57 -3.21 3.14
C SER A 71 15.25 -2.52 2.76
N PRO A 72 14.70 -2.74 1.55
CA PRO A 72 13.38 -2.23 1.18
C PRO A 72 12.24 -2.93 1.94
N GLY A 73 12.50 -4.09 2.55
CA GLY A 73 11.49 -4.92 3.21
C GLY A 73 10.64 -5.74 2.25
N ASN A 74 9.61 -6.38 2.80
CA ASN A 74 8.65 -7.22 2.08
C ASN A 74 7.41 -6.41 1.64
N ASN A 75 6.45 -7.06 0.98
CA ASN A 75 5.16 -6.48 0.59
C ASN A 75 5.30 -5.18 -0.21
N LEU A 76 6.19 -5.19 -1.21
CA LEU A 76 6.51 -4.00 -2.01
C LEU A 76 5.42 -3.65 -3.04
N ASP A 77 4.62 -4.64 -3.41
CA ASP A 77 3.63 -4.56 -4.47
C ASP A 77 2.19 -4.58 -3.92
N CYS A 78 1.24 -4.05 -4.68
CA CYS A 78 -0.18 -3.99 -4.32
C CYS A 78 -1.13 -4.65 -5.32
N GLY A 79 -0.64 -5.42 -6.29
CA GLY A 79 -1.44 -6.03 -7.34
C GLY A 79 -2.54 -6.97 -6.83
N ASN A 80 -2.30 -7.60 -5.67
CA ASN A 80 -3.28 -8.48 -5.00
C ASN A 80 -3.98 -7.82 -3.79
N GLN A 81 -3.75 -6.53 -3.57
CA GLN A 81 -4.38 -5.79 -2.46
C GLN A 81 -5.67 -5.13 -2.92
N TRP A 82 -6.75 -5.32 -2.16
CA TRP A 82 -7.98 -4.58 -2.45
C TRP A 82 -7.78 -3.11 -2.10
N SER A 83 -8.19 -2.24 -3.02
CA SER A 83 -8.03 -0.80 -2.87
C SER A 83 -8.80 -0.26 -1.66
N PHE A 84 -8.19 0.66 -0.89
CA PHE A 84 -8.95 1.47 0.07
C PHE A 84 -10.01 2.35 -0.63
N GLY A 85 -9.81 2.69 -1.91
CA GLY A 85 -10.72 3.52 -2.71
C GLY A 85 -11.99 2.82 -3.17
N ASN A 86 -12.04 1.48 -3.16
CA ASN A 86 -13.24 0.71 -3.53
C ASN A 86 -14.21 0.48 -2.35
N GLY A 87 -13.84 0.91 -1.13
CA GLY A 87 -14.67 0.76 0.07
C GLY A 87 -15.94 1.62 0.10
N LEU A 88 -16.12 2.54 -0.86
CA LEU A 88 -17.34 3.35 -0.98
C LEU A 88 -18.52 2.61 -1.63
N LEU A 89 -18.32 1.38 -2.12
CA LEU A 89 -19.36 0.59 -2.79
C LEU A 89 -19.80 -0.67 -2.02
N VAL A 90 -19.20 -0.95 -0.85
CA VAL A 90 -19.53 -2.16 -0.08
C VAL A 90 -20.67 -1.91 0.94
N ASP A 91 -21.14 -0.67 1.11
CA ASP A 91 -22.31 -0.33 1.95
C ASP A 91 -23.63 -0.24 1.16
N THR A 92 -23.68 -0.72 -0.09
CA THR A 92 -24.89 -0.67 -0.95
C THR A 92 -25.35 -2.00 -1.52
N MET A 93 -24.92 -3.14 -0.96
CA MET A 93 -25.55 -4.44 -1.23
C MET A 93 -25.91 -5.18 0.05
#